data_AF-A0A418IR70-F1
#
_entry.id   AF-A0A418IR70-F1
#
_cell.length_a   1.000
_cell.length_b   1.000
_cell.length_c   1.000
_cell.angle_alpha   90.00
_cell.angle_beta   90.00
_cell.angle_gamma   90.00
#
_symmetry.space_group_name_H-M   'P 1'
#
loop_
_entity.id
_entity.type
_entity.pdbx_description
1 polymer ?
#
loop_
_entity_poly.entity_id
_entity_poly.type
_entity_poly.pdbx_seq_one_letter_code
_entity_poly.pdbx_strand_id
1 'polypeptide(L)'
;MKIEDCIENFILSINEKNSQLFCNLLGPKELSKLRKKLYINRNYISINRYVKERYLEKLSRLVSPPYSYEYFKRGNKYIVKYKFARNKSYFITEFNVSESEDDSLISLNITKIQAKI
;
A
#
# COMPACT_ATOMS: atom_id res chain seq x y z
N MET A 1 -4.18 11.00 -10.72
CA MET A 1 -4.91 10.03 -9.86
C MET A 1 -5.24 10.71 -8.54
N LYS A 2 -6.46 10.58 -8.01
CA LYS A 2 -6.81 11.20 -6.72
C LYS A 2 -6.36 10.31 -5.56
N ILE A 3 -6.22 10.88 -4.36
CA ILE A 3 -5.83 10.10 -3.18
C ILE A 3 -6.88 9.05 -2.83
N GLU A 4 -8.17 9.36 -3.02
CA GLU A 4 -9.29 8.42 -2.82
C GLU A 4 -9.13 7.16 -3.67
N ASP A 5 -8.77 7.31 -4.95
CA ASP A 5 -8.52 6.17 -5.84
C ASP A 5 -7.39 5.29 -5.31
N CYS A 6 -6.33 5.91 -4.76
CA CYS A 6 -5.20 5.19 -4.17
C CYS A 6 -5.61 4.41 -2.91
N ILE A 7 -6.46 5.03 -2.09
CA ILE A 7 -6.99 4.47 -0.84
C ILE A 7 -7.86 3.24 -1.15
N GLU A 8 -8.78 3.36 -2.10
CA GLU A 8 -9.67 2.27 -2.52
C GLU A 8 -8.87 1.14 -3.17
N ASN A 9 -7.96 1.46 -4.09
CA ASN A 9 -7.11 0.46 -4.74
C ASN A 9 -6.22 -0.27 -3.73
N PHE A 10 -5.77 0.40 -2.66
CA PHE A 10 -5.01 -0.25 -1.60
C PHE A 10 -5.85 -1.31 -0.89
N ILE A 11 -7.06 -0.97 -0.45
CA ILE A 11 -7.94 -1.92 0.23
C ILE A 11 -8.38 -3.04 -0.70
N LEU A 12 -8.73 -2.72 -1.95
CA LEU A 12 -9.08 -3.70 -2.96
C LEU A 12 -7.94 -4.70 -3.21
N SER A 13 -6.70 -4.20 -3.33
CA SER A 13 -5.53 -5.06 -3.54
C SER A 13 -5.31 -6.05 -2.40
N ILE A 14 -5.67 -5.69 -1.17
CA ILE A 14 -5.58 -6.57 0.00
C ILE A 14 -6.72 -7.59 0.00
N ASN A 15 -7.96 -7.14 -0.21
CA ASN A 15 -9.14 -7.99 -0.22
C ASN A 15 -9.04 -9.10 -1.26
N GLU A 16 -8.63 -8.74 -2.47
CA GLU A 16 -8.49 -9.68 -3.60
C GLU A 16 -7.14 -10.41 -3.60
N LYS A 17 -6.23 -10.05 -2.68
CA LYS A 17 -4.82 -10.48 -2.71
C LYS A 17 -4.17 -10.21 -4.07
N ASN A 18 -4.54 -9.10 -4.71
CA ASN A 18 -4.07 -8.68 -6.02
C ASN A 18 -2.71 -7.97 -5.91
N SER A 19 -1.65 -8.75 -6.03
CA SER A 19 -0.26 -8.26 -5.95
C SER A 19 0.09 -7.23 -7.03
N GLN A 20 -0.50 -7.31 -8.22
CA GLN A 20 -0.22 -6.35 -9.29
C GLN A 20 -0.79 -4.99 -8.95
N LEU A 21 -2.05 -4.94 -8.50
CA LEU A 21 -2.68 -3.69 -8.06
C LEU A 21 -1.91 -3.06 -6.89
N PHE A 22 -1.48 -3.87 -5.93
CA PHE A 22 -0.64 -3.39 -4.83
C PHE A 22 0.69 -2.81 -5.34
N CYS A 23 1.35 -3.48 -6.28
CA CYS A 23 2.61 -3.00 -6.86
C CYS A 23 2.43 -1.70 -7.65
N ASN A 24 1.28 -1.50 -8.31
CA ASN A 24 0.98 -0.28 -9.05
C ASN A 24 0.85 0.94 -8.11
N LEU A 25 0.57 0.74 -6.83
CA LEU A 25 0.57 1.80 -5.83
C LEU A 25 1.98 2.18 -5.35
N LEU A 26 3.00 1.38 -5.63
CA LEU A 26 4.37 1.66 -5.20
C LEU A 26 5.06 2.63 -6.15
N GLY A 27 5.87 3.53 -5.61
CA GLY A 27 6.62 4.47 -6.43
C GLY A 27 7.71 3.76 -7.27
N PRO A 28 8.12 4.28 -8.43
CA PRO A 28 9.15 3.68 -9.28
C PRO A 28 10.46 3.38 -8.51
N LYS A 29 10.85 4.29 -7.62
CA LYS A 29 12.04 4.15 -6.77
C LYS A 29 11.91 3.00 -5.77
N GLU A 30 10.74 2.81 -5.18
CA GLU A 30 10.48 1.74 -4.21
C GLU A 30 10.40 0.39 -4.90
N LEU A 31 9.72 0.31 -6.06
CA LEU A 31 9.71 -0.88 -6.90
C LEU A 31 11.12 -1.28 -7.34
N SER A 32 11.94 -0.31 -7.76
CA SER A 32 13.34 -0.56 -8.14
C SER A 32 14.16 -1.11 -6.98
N LYS A 33 14.03 -0.51 -5.79
CA LYS A 33 14.67 -1.03 -4.56
C LYS A 33 14.23 -2.45 -4.24
N LEU A 34 12.92 -2.72 -4.34
CA LEU A 34 12.36 -4.04 -4.07
C LEU A 34 12.88 -5.08 -5.07
N ARG A 35 12.90 -4.74 -6.37
CA ARG A 35 13.48 -5.58 -7.43
C ARG A 35 14.92 -5.95 -7.15
N LYS A 36 15.77 -4.95 -6.86
CA LYS A 36 17.19 -5.16 -6.55
C LYS A 36 17.37 -6.08 -5.35
N LYS A 37 16.59 -5.87 -4.28
CA LYS A 37 16.63 -6.72 -3.07
C LYS A 37 16.29 -8.18 -3.38
N LEU A 38 15.29 -8.43 -4.23
CA LEU A 38 14.85 -9.79 -4.57
C LEU A 38 15.78 -10.47 -5.57
N TYR A 39 16.39 -9.72 -6.48
CA TYR A 39 17.33 -10.26 -7.48
C TYR A 39 18.62 -10.82 -6.86
N ILE A 40 19.13 -10.17 -5.79
CA ILE A 40 20.36 -10.59 -5.10
C ILE A 40 20.12 -11.77 -4.14
N ASN A 41 18.86 -12.15 -3.91
CA ASN A 41 18.54 -13.26 -3.03
C ASN A 41 18.82 -14.61 -3.71
N ARG A 42 19.58 -15.50 -3.03
CA ARG A 42 19.89 -16.86 -3.51
C ARG A 42 18.64 -17.68 -3.84
N ASN A 43 17.53 -17.39 -3.15
CA ASN A 43 16.22 -17.95 -3.44
C ASN A 43 15.37 -16.89 -4.15
N TYR A 44 15.68 -16.63 -5.43
CA TYR A 44 14.94 -15.66 -6.22
C TYR A 44 13.43 -15.96 -6.19
N ILE A 45 12.65 -14.92 -5.92
CA ILE A 45 11.19 -14.95 -5.98
C ILE A 45 10.70 -13.73 -6.74
N SER A 46 9.62 -13.90 -7.51
CA SER A 46 9.01 -12.77 -8.21
C SER A 46 8.47 -11.74 -7.21
N ILE A 47 8.46 -10.47 -7.60
CA ILE A 47 7.89 -9.38 -6.77
C ILE A 47 6.46 -9.71 -6.36
N ASN A 48 5.65 -10.20 -7.31
CA ASN A 48 4.24 -10.51 -7.07
C ASN A 48 4.09 -11.57 -5.98
N ARG A 49 4.92 -12.64 -6.04
CA ARG A 49 4.95 -13.67 -4.99
C ARG A 49 5.40 -13.09 -3.65
N TYR A 50 6.47 -12.31 -3.63
CA TYR A 50 6.95 -11.66 -2.41
C TYR A 50 5.90 -10.75 -1.78
N VAL A 51 5.22 -9.91 -2.57
CA VAL A 51 4.19 -8.98 -2.09
C VAL A 51 3.00 -9.74 -1.51
N LYS A 52 2.56 -10.80 -2.19
CA LYS A 52 1.47 -11.66 -1.73
C LYS A 52 1.78 -12.29 -0.37
N GLU A 53 2.91 -12.96 -0.24
CA GLU A 53 3.31 -13.70 0.98
C GLU A 53 3.68 -12.75 2.14
N ARG A 54 4.38 -11.64 1.87
CA ARG A 54 4.89 -10.76 2.95
C ARG A 54 3.89 -9.73 3.43
N TYR A 55 3.03 -9.24 2.56
CA TYR A 55 2.11 -8.14 2.86
C TYR A 55 0.66 -8.60 2.78
N LEU A 56 0.19 -9.04 1.61
CA LEU A 56 -1.24 -9.25 1.38
C LEU A 56 -1.84 -10.33 2.28
N GLU A 57 -1.15 -11.48 2.46
CA GLU A 57 -1.65 -12.55 3.34
C GLU A 57 -1.81 -12.13 4.81
N LYS A 58 -0.95 -11.22 5.29
CA LYS A 58 -1.03 -10.70 6.65
C LYS A 58 -2.12 -9.64 6.76
N LEU A 59 -2.14 -8.69 5.82
CA LEU A 59 -3.10 -7.58 5.82
C LEU A 59 -4.53 -8.06 5.56
N SER A 60 -4.73 -9.11 4.75
CA SER A 60 -6.07 -9.65 4.47
C SER A 60 -6.75 -10.25 5.69
N ARG A 61 -6.01 -10.58 6.75
CA ARG A 61 -6.58 -11.03 8.03
C ARG A 61 -7.16 -9.87 8.86
N LEU A 62 -6.81 -8.65 8.50
CA LEU A 62 -7.08 -7.44 9.27
C LEU A 62 -8.06 -6.51 8.56
N VAL A 63 -8.06 -6.49 7.21
CA VAL A 63 -9.08 -5.81 6.41
C VAL A 63 -10.40 -6.58 6.49
N SER A 64 -11.50 -5.86 6.72
CA SER A 64 -12.85 -6.41 6.59
C SER A 64 -13.85 -5.35 6.15
N PRO A 65 -14.61 -5.55 5.06
CA PRO A 65 -15.78 -4.72 4.76
C PRO A 65 -16.89 -4.91 5.83
N PRO A 66 -17.69 -3.88 6.14
CA PRO A 66 -17.53 -2.48 5.73
C PRO A 66 -16.40 -1.77 6.50
N TYR A 67 -15.77 -0.80 5.84
CA TYR A 67 -14.69 0.00 6.40
C TYR A 67 -14.95 1.49 6.17
N SER A 68 -14.31 2.33 6.98
CA SER A 68 -14.26 3.77 6.75
C SER A 68 -12.80 4.25 6.77
N TYR A 69 -12.54 5.40 6.15
CA TYR A 69 -11.22 6.01 6.19
C TYR A 69 -11.31 7.51 6.42
N GLU A 70 -10.25 8.04 7.02
CA GLU A 70 -9.99 9.47 7.14
C GLU A 70 -8.56 9.72 6.64
N TYR A 71 -8.34 10.82 5.92
CA TYR A 71 -7.01 11.19 5.48
C TYR A 71 -6.76 12.68 5.65
N PHE A 72 -5.49 13.05 5.80
CA PHE A 72 -5.06 14.45 5.78
C PHE A 72 -3.73 14.61 5.06
N LYS A 73 -3.55 15.77 4.41
CA LYS A 73 -2.31 16.13 3.71
C LYS A 73 -1.35 16.80 4.71
N ARG A 74 -0.09 16.38 4.71
CA ARG A 74 0.99 16.99 5.50
C ARG A 74 2.22 17.16 4.64
N GLY A 75 2.40 18.35 4.07
CA GLY A 75 3.47 18.61 3.09
C GLY A 75 3.25 17.78 1.83
N ASN A 76 4.27 17.03 1.41
CA ASN A 76 4.26 16.19 0.21
C ASN A 76 3.75 14.76 0.48
N LYS A 77 2.86 14.57 1.45
CA LYS A 77 2.31 13.24 1.76
C LYS A 77 0.90 13.30 2.31
N TYR A 78 0.18 12.21 2.12
CA TYR A 78 -1.09 11.91 2.75
C TYR A 78 -0.89 10.86 3.84
N ILE A 79 -1.47 11.10 5.00
CA ILE A 79 -1.59 10.11 6.07
C ILE A 79 -3.04 9.63 6.04
N VAL A 80 -3.22 8.32 5.87
CA VAL A 80 -4.55 7.70 5.76
C VAL A 80 -4.75 6.75 6.92
N LYS A 81 -5.88 6.85 7.59
CA LYS A 81 -6.30 5.94 8.66
C LYS A 81 -7.57 5.22 8.26
N TYR A 82 -7.51 3.89 8.27
CA TYR A 82 -8.62 3.00 7.93
C TYR A 82 -9.17 2.39 9.22
N LYS A 83 -10.49 2.34 9.38
CA LYS A 83 -11.17 1.72 10.51
C LYS A 83 -12.06 0.58 10.00
N PHE A 84 -11.92 -0.60 10.59
CA PHE A 84 -12.70 -1.78 10.22
C PHE A 84 -13.68 -2.13 11.33
N ALA A 85 -14.97 -1.94 11.06
CA ALA A 85 -16.01 -2.03 12.10
C ALA A 85 -16.10 -3.43 12.71
N ARG A 86 -15.95 -4.47 11.89
CA ARG A 86 -16.13 -5.87 12.29
C ARG A 86 -15.06 -6.34 13.29
N ASN A 87 -13.83 -5.87 13.12
CA ASN A 87 -12.67 -6.40 13.84
C ASN A 87 -12.11 -5.41 14.87
N LYS A 88 -12.66 -4.18 14.93
CA LYS A 88 -12.14 -3.04 15.71
C LYS A 88 -10.66 -2.71 15.42
N SER A 89 -10.12 -3.23 14.32
CA SER A 89 -8.77 -2.97 13.86
C SER A 89 -8.70 -1.63 13.12
N TYR A 90 -7.48 -1.07 13.05
CA TYR A 90 -7.21 0.04 12.17
C TYR A 90 -5.88 -0.12 11.44
N PHE A 91 -5.81 0.48 10.25
CA PHE A 91 -4.54 0.73 9.57
C PHE A 91 -4.20 2.21 9.58
N ILE A 92 -2.91 2.50 9.60
CA ILE A 92 -2.38 3.79 9.21
C ILE A 92 -1.39 3.54 8.08
N THR A 93 -1.57 4.23 6.97
CA THR A 93 -0.63 4.21 5.85
C THR A 93 -0.23 5.63 5.48
N GLU A 94 0.89 5.73 4.77
CA GLU A 94 1.39 6.99 4.22
C GLU A 94 1.48 6.84 2.70
N PHE A 95 0.97 7.83 1.98
CA PHE A 95 1.17 7.97 0.55
C PHE A 95 2.03 9.21 0.30
N ASN A 96 3.15 9.04 -0.38
CA ASN A 96 3.98 10.14 -0.83
C ASN A 96 3.39 10.79 -2.08
N VAL A 97 3.55 12.10 -2.19
CA VAL A 97 3.22 12.90 -3.35
C VAL A 97 4.54 13.38 -3.93
N SER A 98 4.82 13.02 -5.18
CA SER A 98 5.92 13.60 -5.95
C SER A 98 5.32 14.41 -7.08
N GLU A 99 5.61 15.70 -7.08
CA GLU A 99 5.24 16.62 -8.15
C GLU A 99 6.31 16.51 -9.24
N SER A 100 5.85 16.33 -10.49
CA SER A 100 6.65 16.50 -11.71
C SER A 100 6.03 17.61 -12.53
N GLU A 101 6.78 18.17 -13.49
CA GLU A 101 6.41 19.39 -14.23
C GLU A 101 5.01 19.34 -14.86
N ASP A 102 4.52 18.15 -15.22
CA ASP A 102 3.21 17.95 -15.85
C ASP A 102 2.24 17.08 -15.03
N ASP A 103 2.69 16.44 -13.93
CA ASP A 103 1.84 15.47 -13.24
C ASP A 103 2.21 15.23 -11.76
N SER A 104 1.20 14.89 -10.95
CA SER A 104 1.38 14.52 -9.53
C SER A 104 1.23 13.01 -9.34
N LEU A 105 2.32 12.35 -8.96
CA LEU A 105 2.31 10.92 -8.64
C LEU A 105 2.06 10.74 -7.14
N ILE A 106 1.03 9.96 -6.80
CA ILE A 106 0.73 9.52 -5.45
C ILE A 106 1.15 8.05 -5.31
N SER A 107 2.01 7.73 -4.35
CA SER A 107 2.52 6.38 -4.16
C SER A 107 2.53 5.94 -2.69
N LEU A 108 2.12 4.72 -2.42
CA LEU A 108 2.13 4.07 -1.12
C LEU A 108 3.56 3.90 -0.60
N ASN A 109 3.84 4.46 0.58
CA ASN A 109 5.05 4.17 1.33
C ASN A 109 4.89 2.83 2.07
N ILE A 110 5.34 1.74 1.44
CA ILE A 110 5.20 0.36 1.97
C ILE A 110 5.86 0.16 3.35
N THR A 111 6.83 1.00 3.72
CA THR A 111 7.52 0.92 5.02
C THR A 111 6.74 1.58 6.16
N LYS A 112 5.67 2.33 5.83
CA LYS A 112 4.85 3.08 6.77
C LYS A 112 3.44 2.51 6.93
N ILE A 113 3.24 1.24 6.58
CA ILE A 113 2.01 0.52 6.88
C ILE A 113 2.07 0.08 8.34
N GLN A 114 1.20 0.65 9.17
CA GLN A 114 1.01 0.27 10.56
C GLN A 114 -0.37 -0.35 10.72
N ALA A 115 -0.43 -1.44 11.48
CA ALA A 115 -1.66 -2.14 11.80
C ALA A 115 -1.79 -2.27 13.31
N LYS A 116 -2.98 -2.00 13.84
CA LYS A 116 -3.32 -2.33 15.23
C LYS A 116 -4.56 -3.22 15.25
N ILE A 117 -4.47 -4.29 16.04
CA ILE A 117 -5.52 -5.25 16.34
C ILE A 117 -6.11 -4.90 17.69
#